data_AF-A0A932XEN8-F1
#
_entry.id   AF-A0A932XEN8-F1
#
_cell.length_a   1.000
_cell.length_b   1.000
_cell.length_c   1.000
_cell.angle_alpha   90.00
_cell.angle_beta   90.00
_cell.angle_gamma   90.00
#
_symmetry.space_group_name_H-M   'P 1'
#
loop_
_entity.id
_entity.type
_entity.pdbx_description
1 polymer ?
#
loop_
_entity_poly.entity_id
_entity_poly.type
_entity_poly.pdbx_seq_one_letter_code
_entity_poly.pdbx_strand_id
1 'polypeptide(L)'
;MTPTPLPTTIPTATLAPVPSTLRPVAMGLSRPLELTSVTVWRLADGGIVAVTLDGQNVTLRLIGLDTPATVDPRKPVQCFGREASAIFT
;
A
#
# COMPACT_ATOMS: atom_id res chain seq x y z
N MET A 1 -8.43 48.51 -11.40
CA MET A 1 -7.88 47.79 -10.23
C MET A 1 -6.97 46.71 -10.78
N THR A 2 -5.66 46.90 -10.66
CA THR A 2 -4.63 46.03 -11.24
C THR A 2 -4.22 45.00 -10.17
N PRO A 3 -4.21 43.68 -10.44
CA PRO A 3 -3.79 42.71 -9.45
C PRO A 3 -2.28 42.86 -9.16
N THR A 4 -1.93 43.06 -7.90
CA THR A 4 -0.55 43.07 -7.41
C THR A 4 0.01 41.64 -7.49
N PRO A 5 1.18 41.40 -8.12
CA PRO A 5 1.77 40.07 -8.13
C PRO A 5 2.30 39.71 -6.74
N LEU A 6 1.99 38.50 -6.29
CA LEU A 6 2.48 37.92 -5.04
C LEU A 6 3.98 37.61 -5.17
N PRO A 7 4.83 37.88 -4.16
CA PRO A 7 6.26 37.59 -4.25
C PRO A 7 6.51 36.08 -4.27
N THR A 8 7.00 35.58 -5.41
CA THR A 8 7.49 34.20 -5.55
C THR A 8 8.94 34.13 -5.09
N THR A 9 9.16 33.92 -3.79
CA THR A 9 10.43 33.40 -3.29
C THR A 9 10.20 31.98 -2.82
N ILE A 10 10.52 31.02 -3.67
CA ILE A 10 10.62 29.61 -3.30
C ILE A 10 11.88 29.50 -2.41
N PRO A 11 11.79 29.11 -1.14
CA PRO A 11 12.97 28.87 -0.34
C PRO A 11 13.73 27.69 -0.93
N THR A 12 14.96 27.95 -1.40
CA THR A 12 15.90 26.89 -1.78
C THR A 12 16.23 26.09 -0.53
N ALA A 13 15.60 24.93 -0.38
CA ALA A 13 15.94 24.00 0.67
C ALA A 13 17.34 23.45 0.41
N THR A 14 18.33 23.97 1.15
CA THR A 14 19.67 23.40 1.21
C THR A 14 19.58 22.01 1.82
N LEU A 15 19.88 20.98 1.03
CA LEU A 15 19.96 19.60 1.52
C LEU A 15 21.15 19.49 2.48
N ALA A 16 20.87 19.40 3.78
CA ALA A 16 21.89 19.04 4.75
C ALA A 16 22.38 17.61 4.49
N PRO A 17 23.68 17.31 4.63
CA PRO A 17 24.18 15.95 4.52
C PRO A 17 23.61 15.10 5.66
N VAL A 18 22.89 14.04 5.31
CA VAL A 18 22.36 13.07 6.28
C VAL A 18 23.54 12.35 6.94
N PRO A 19 23.66 12.33 8.28
CA PRO A 19 24.76 11.65 8.95
C PRO A 19 24.73 10.14 8.68
N SER A 20 25.82 9.63 8.11
CA SER A 20 25.98 8.24 7.67
C SER A 20 26.16 7.21 8.81
N THR A 21 25.66 7.49 10.02
CA THR A 21 25.88 6.63 11.20
C THR A 21 24.77 5.61 11.46
N LEU A 22 23.80 5.46 10.55
CA LEU A 22 22.80 4.40 10.65
C LEU A 22 23.46 3.06 10.29
N ARG A 23 23.94 2.35 11.32
CA ARG A 23 24.21 0.91 11.22
C ARG A 23 22.93 0.21 10.76
N PRO A 24 22.98 -0.70 9.78
CA PRO A 24 21.83 -1.56 9.52
C PRO A 24 21.63 -2.41 10.77
N VAL A 25 20.57 -2.13 11.53
CA VAL A 25 20.03 -3.13 12.43
C VAL A 25 19.55 -4.24 11.51
N ALA A 26 20.27 -5.35 11.47
CA ALA A 26 19.74 -6.57 10.89
C ALA A 26 18.53 -6.94 11.74
N MET A 27 17.35 -6.49 11.33
CA MET A 27 16.07 -7.07 11.72
C MET A 27 16.03 -8.45 11.07
N GLY A 28 16.87 -9.36 11.59
CA GLY A 28 16.88 -10.73 11.19
C GLY A 28 15.50 -11.30 11.50
N LEU A 29 14.88 -11.89 10.48
CA LEU A 29 13.77 -12.82 10.67
C LEU A 29 14.34 -14.06 11.36
N SER A 30 14.67 -13.94 12.65
CA SER A 30 15.35 -14.98 13.44
C SER A 30 14.42 -16.12 13.85
N ARG A 31 13.18 -16.10 13.36
CA ARG A 31 12.19 -17.16 13.53
C ARG A 31 11.96 -17.79 12.16
N PRO A 32 11.96 -19.13 12.05
CA PRO A 32 11.40 -19.79 10.89
C PRO A 32 10.00 -19.21 10.68
N LEU A 33 9.69 -18.72 9.49
CA LEU A 33 8.31 -18.35 9.19
C LEU A 33 7.51 -19.65 9.25
N GLU A 34 6.74 -19.83 10.32
CA GLU A 34 5.65 -20.80 10.32
C GLU A 34 4.62 -20.30 9.30
N LEU A 35 4.78 -20.77 8.07
CA LEU A 35 3.90 -20.46 6.95
C LEU A 35 2.78 -21.49 6.94
N THR A 36 1.56 -21.02 7.14
CA THR A 36 0.37 -21.84 6.97
C THR A 36 -0.10 -21.77 5.52
N SER A 37 -0.26 -22.93 4.87
CA SER A 37 -0.88 -22.99 3.54
C SER A 37 -2.38 -22.80 3.65
N VAL A 38 -2.93 -21.94 2.78
CA VAL A 38 -4.36 -21.62 2.74
C VAL A 38 -4.88 -21.69 1.31
N THR A 39 -6.13 -22.10 1.16
CA THR A 39 -6.80 -22.08 -0.13
C THR A 39 -7.50 -20.75 -0.31
N VAL A 40 -7.16 -20.03 -1.39
CA VAL A 40 -7.85 -18.81 -1.80
C VAL A 40 -9.09 -19.20 -2.59
N TRP A 41 -10.27 -18.73 -2.17
CA TRP A 41 -11.53 -19.03 -2.84
C TRP A 41 -12.17 -17.81 -3.51
N ARG A 42 -11.79 -16.59 -3.11
CA ARG A 42 -12.25 -15.34 -3.74
C ARG A 42 -11.21 -14.25 -3.57
N LEU A 43 -11.05 -13.43 -4.61
CA LEU A 43 -10.44 -12.11 -4.49
C LEU A 43 -11.53 -11.06 -4.27
N ALA A 44 -11.32 -10.17 -3.30
CA ALA A 44 -12.30 -9.15 -2.95
C ALA A 44 -11.95 -7.78 -3.55
N ASP A 45 -10.68 -7.38 -3.49
CA ASP A 45 -10.14 -6.17 -4.11
C ASP A 45 -8.61 -6.36 -4.27
N GLY A 46 -7.92 -5.45 -4.96
CA GLY A 46 -6.55 -5.65 -5.44
C GLY A 46 -5.51 -6.08 -4.40
N GLY A 47 -5.75 -5.92 -3.10
CA GLY A 47 -4.91 -6.43 -2.01
C GLY A 47 -5.67 -7.18 -0.91
N ILE A 48 -6.92 -7.56 -1.17
CA ILE A 48 -7.79 -8.26 -0.22
C ILE A 48 -8.19 -9.62 -0.80
N VAL A 49 -7.80 -10.68 -0.10
CA VAL A 49 -8.10 -12.07 -0.47
C VAL A 49 -8.98 -12.72 0.58
N ALA A 50 -9.93 -13.55 0.16
CA ALA A 50 -10.71 -14.41 1.04
C ALA A 50 -10.19 -15.84 0.92
N VAL A 51 -9.84 -16.43 2.05
CA VAL A 51 -9.25 -17.75 2.16
C VAL A 51 -10.07 -18.64 3.09
N THR A 52 -9.90 -19.94 2.94
CA THR A 52 -10.35 -20.91 3.94
C THR A 52 -9.15 -21.33 4.77
N LEU A 53 -9.18 -21.02 6.06
CA LEU A 53 -8.18 -21.38 7.06
C LEU A 53 -8.86 -22.21 8.14
N ASP A 54 -8.41 -23.45 8.35
CA ASP A 54 -8.97 -24.38 9.35
C ASP A 54 -10.51 -24.54 9.27
N GLY A 55 -11.05 -24.54 8.05
CA GLY A 55 -12.48 -24.65 7.78
C GLY A 55 -13.28 -23.36 7.99
N GLN A 56 -12.63 -22.25 8.33
CA GLN A 56 -13.26 -20.93 8.45
C GLN A 56 -12.90 -20.01 7.29
N ASN A 57 -13.87 -19.21 6.86
CA ASN A 57 -13.67 -18.19 5.84
C ASN A 57 -13.10 -16.92 6.47
N VAL A 58 -11.89 -16.56 6.08
CA VAL A 58 -11.16 -15.39 6.62
C VAL A 58 -10.79 -14.46 5.48
N THR A 59 -10.91 -13.15 5.70
CA THR A 59 -10.47 -12.12 4.76
C THR A 59 -9.12 -11.57 5.22
N LEU A 60 -8.12 -11.62 4.34
CA LEU A 60 -6.75 -11.17 4.60
C LEU A 60 -6.42 -9.95 3.73
N ARG A 61 -5.68 -9.01 4.32
CA ARG A 61 -5.08 -7.88 3.59
C ARG A 61 -3.59 -8.12 3.39
N LEU A 62 -3.14 -8.05 2.14
CA LEU A 62 -1.74 -8.23 1.78
C LEU A 62 -0.91 -7.02 2.25
N ILE A 63 0.22 -7.30 2.91
CA ILE A 63 1.16 -6.27 3.35
C ILE A 63 2.08 -5.91 2.18
N GLY A 64 2.34 -4.61 1.99
CA GLY A 64 3.21 -4.12 0.91
C GLY A 64 2.52 -4.01 -0.46
N LEU A 65 1.22 -4.32 -0.53
CA LEU A 65 0.42 -4.14 -1.73
C LEU A 65 -0.63 -3.04 -1.47
N ASP A 66 -0.43 -1.87 -2.06
CA ASP A 66 -1.40 -0.77 -2.00
C ASP A 66 -2.05 -0.60 -3.37
N THR A 67 -3.20 -1.23 -3.54
CA THR A 67 -3.97 -1.19 -4.79
C THR A 67 -5.07 -0.14 -4.71
N PRO A 68 -5.31 0.62 -5.80
CA PRO A 68 -6.44 1.54 -5.87
C PRO A 68 -7.75 0.82 -5.61
N ALA A 69 -8.35 1.09 -4.45
CA ALA A 69 -9.58 0.42 -4.02
C ALA A 69 -10.74 0.75 -4.95
N THR A 70 -11.42 -0.28 -5.45
CA THR A 70 -12.65 -0.13 -6.24
C THR A 70 -13.91 -0.42 -5.43
N VAL A 71 -13.76 -1.09 -4.28
CA VAL A 71 -14.89 -1.59 -3.48
C VAL A 71 -15.18 -0.70 -2.26
N ASP A 72 -14.29 0.22 -1.87
CA ASP A 72 -14.54 1.12 -0.73
C ASP A 72 -15.57 2.21 -1.07
N PRO A 73 -16.79 2.20 -0.49
CA PRO A 73 -17.82 3.20 -0.79
C PRO A 73 -17.50 4.60 -0.22
N ARG A 74 -16.48 4.71 0.63
CA ARG A 74 -16.07 5.98 1.27
C ARG A 74 -15.10 6.77 0.41
N LYS A 75 -14.57 6.18 -0.66
CA LYS A 75 -13.58 6.80 -1.54
C LYS A 75 -14.05 6.66 -3.00
N PRO A 76 -13.84 7.68 -3.84
CA PRO A 76 -14.03 7.50 -5.27
C PRO A 76 -13.04 6.46 -5.79
N VAL A 77 -13.46 5.70 -6.82
CA VAL A 77 -12.58 4.79 -7.55
C VAL A 77 -11.36 5.57 -8.04
N GLN A 78 -10.18 5.11 -7.64
CA GLN A 78 -8.92 5.73 -8.02
C GLN A 78 -8.54 5.37 -9.47
N CYS A 79 -7.65 6.15 -10.09
CA CYS A 79 -7.15 5.87 -11.43
C CYS A 79 -6.60 4.43 -11.52
N PHE A 80 -6.93 3.73 -12.60
CA PHE A 80 -6.60 2.31 -12.83
C PHE A 80 -7.26 1.30 -11.88
N GLY A 81 -8.22 1.71 -11.04
CA GLY A 81 -8.91 0.79 -10.13
C GLY A 81 -9.67 -0.32 -10.87
N ARG A 82 -10.40 0.01 -11.95
CA ARG A 82 -11.18 -0.98 -12.71
C ARG A 82 -10.29 -2.01 -13.41
N GLU A 83 -9.18 -1.56 -13.94
CA GLU A 83 -8.15 -2.37 -14.59
C GLU A 83 -7.48 -3.29 -13.56
N ALA A 84 -7.18 -2.76 -12.37
CA ALA A 84 -6.65 -3.54 -11.26
C ALA A 84 -7.64 -4.65 -10.85
N SER A 85 -8.94 -4.38 -10.78
CA SER A 85 -9.95 -5.41 -10.47
C SER A 85 -10.19 -6.40 -11.62
N ALA A 86 -10.08 -5.98 -12.88
CA ALA A 86 -10.35 -6.82 -14.04
C ALA A 86 -9.32 -7.93 -14.26
N ILE A 87 -8.07 -7.74 -13.84
CA ILE A 87 -7.04 -8.79 -13.86
C ILE A 87 -7.40 -9.98 -12.95
N PHE A 88 -8.29 -9.77 -11.98
CA PHE A 88 -8.61 -10.74 -10.94
C PHE A 88 -9.98 -11.44 -11.11
N THR A 89 -10.70 -11.18 -12.22
CA THR A 89 -11.92 -11.89 -12.64
C THR A 89 -11.57 -13.02 -13.59
#